data_AF-A0A2V3TR72-F1
#
_entry.id   AF-A0A2V3TR72-F1
#
_cell.length_a   1.000
_cell.length_b   1.000
_cell.length_c   1.000
_cell.angle_alpha   90.00
_cell.angle_beta   90.00
_cell.angle_gamma   90.00
#
_symmetry.space_group_name_H-M   'P 1'
#
loop_
_entity.id
_entity.type
_entity.pdbx_description
1 polymer ?
#
loop_
_entity_poly.entity_id
_entity_poly.type
_entity_poly.pdbx_seq_one_letter_code
_entity_poly.pdbx_strand_id
1 'polypeptide(L)'
;MSAQSRKAAGAIWLRALVVWVGLLALLGASLLAAYRLDAPWGPALNFGIAATQAGLVAVLFMRLDRADRLVRLAAACGLFWLAILFTLTLADTLSRLANT
;
A
#
# COMPACT_ATOMS: atom_id res chain seq x y z
N MET A 1 29.90 -17.91 -19.44
CA MET A 1 28.60 -17.29 -19.09
C MET A 1 27.93 -16.80 -20.38
N SER A 2 26.90 -17.48 -20.86
CA SER A 2 26.30 -17.27 -22.19
C SER A 2 25.54 -15.94 -22.28
N ALA A 3 25.56 -15.30 -23.45
CA ALA A 3 24.92 -14.00 -23.71
C ALA A 3 23.40 -13.97 -23.39
N GLN A 4 22.75 -15.13 -23.36
CA GLN A 4 21.35 -15.32 -23.00
C GLN A 4 21.08 -15.04 -21.50
N SER A 5 22.04 -15.35 -20.62
CA SER A 5 21.93 -15.10 -19.18
C SER A 5 22.01 -13.60 -18.84
N ARG A 6 22.79 -12.81 -19.61
CA ARG A 6 22.88 -11.35 -19.45
C ARG A 6 21.59 -10.62 -19.85
N LYS A 7 20.93 -11.05 -20.93
CA LYS A 7 19.63 -10.47 -21.36
C LYS A 7 18.51 -10.79 -20.36
N ALA A 8 18.47 -12.02 -19.84
CA ALA A 8 17.52 -12.41 -18.81
C ALA A 8 17.73 -11.61 -17.51
N ALA A 9 18.97 -11.43 -17.08
CA ALA A 9 19.30 -10.59 -15.91
C ALA A 9 18.84 -9.14 -16.10
N GLY A 10 19.10 -8.54 -17.28
CA GLY A 10 18.68 -7.17 -17.58
C GLY A 10 17.16 -6.96 -17.51
N ALA A 11 16.37 -7.94 -17.98
CA ALA A 11 14.91 -7.86 -17.94
C ALA A 11 14.34 -7.92 -16.50
N ILE A 12 14.99 -8.65 -15.59
CA ILE A 12 14.61 -8.72 -14.17
C ILE A 12 14.87 -7.37 -13.50
N TRP A 13 16.04 -6.78 -13.76
CA TRP A 13 16.41 -5.46 -13.25
C TRP A 13 15.47 -4.36 -13.75
N LEU A 14 15.11 -4.38 -15.04
CA LEU A 14 14.19 -3.38 -15.60
C LEU A 14 12.81 -3.44 -14.92
N ARG A 15 12.29 -4.64 -14.67
CA ARG A 15 11.01 -4.85 -13.97
C ARG A 15 11.08 -4.33 -12.53
N ALA A 16 12.13 -4.67 -11.79
CA ALA A 16 12.33 -4.19 -10.43
C ALA A 16 12.41 -2.67 -10.38
N LEU A 17 13.12 -2.05 -11.34
CA LEU A 17 13.27 -0.60 -11.43
C LEU A 17 11.92 0.10 -11.70
N VAL A 18 11.10 -0.42 -12.61
CA VAL A 18 9.77 0.15 -12.91
C VAL A 18 8.88 0.14 -11.68
N VAL A 19 8.86 -0.98 -10.94
CA VAL A 19 8.06 -1.08 -9.71
C VAL A 19 8.59 -0.12 -8.65
N TRP A 20 9.90 -0.01 -8.51
CA TRP A 20 10.53 0.91 -7.57
C TRP A 20 10.21 2.38 -7.87
N VAL A 21 10.28 2.79 -9.14
CA VAL A 21 9.88 4.13 -9.58
C VAL A 21 8.39 4.38 -9.31
N GLY A 22 7.53 3.39 -9.56
CA GLY A 22 6.10 3.49 -9.25
C GLY A 22 5.84 3.71 -7.75
N LEU A 23 6.54 2.98 -6.88
CA LEU A 23 6.45 3.17 -5.43
C LEU A 23 6.94 4.55 -4.99
N LEU A 24 8.04 5.05 -5.57
CA LEU A 24 8.55 6.39 -5.28
C LEU A 24 7.60 7.49 -5.77
N ALA A 25 6.95 7.30 -6.92
CA ALA A 25 5.96 8.24 -7.42
C ALA A 25 4.74 8.32 -6.48
N LEU A 26 4.25 7.17 -6.00
CA LEU A 26 3.19 7.11 -4.98
C LEU A 26 3.62 7.76 -3.66
N LEU A 27 4.86 7.53 -3.22
CA LEU A 27 5.42 8.18 -2.03
C LEU A 27 5.46 9.70 -2.20
N GLY A 28 5.93 10.18 -3.35
CA GLY A 28 5.95 11.60 -3.67
C GLY A 28 4.54 12.21 -3.71
N ALA A 29 3.57 11.50 -4.27
CA ALA A 29 2.17 11.91 -4.26
C ALA A 29 1.58 11.97 -2.85
N SER A 30 1.93 11.01 -1.98
CA SER A 30 1.53 11.00 -0.56
C SER A 30 2.10 12.22 0.18
N LEU A 31 3.37 12.56 -0.06
CA LEU A 31 4.01 13.73 0.54
C LEU A 31 3.35 15.02 0.05
N LEU A 32 3.11 15.14 -1.25
CA LEU A 32 2.43 16.31 -1.83
C LEU A 32 1.00 16.45 -1.29
N ALA A 33 0.26 15.35 -1.17
CA ALA A 33 -1.08 15.37 -0.59
C ALA A 33 -1.04 15.80 0.89
N ALA A 34 -0.12 15.26 1.68
CA ALA A 34 0.02 15.63 3.09
C ALA A 34 0.38 17.10 3.32
N TYR A 35 1.22 17.70 2.46
CA TYR A 35 1.68 19.09 2.63
C TYR A 35 0.84 20.14 1.89
N ARG A 36 0.06 19.76 0.87
CA ARG A 36 -0.71 20.73 0.05
C ARG A 36 -2.23 20.65 0.29
N LEU A 37 -2.74 19.57 0.87
CA LEU A 37 -4.18 19.42 1.13
C LEU A 37 -4.50 19.65 2.61
N ASP A 38 -4.70 20.92 2.99
CA ASP A 38 -5.43 21.32 4.22
C ASP A 38 -6.95 21.15 4.05
N ALA A 39 -7.37 20.09 3.35
CA ALA A 39 -8.77 19.78 3.12
C ALA A 39 -9.31 18.92 4.27
N PRO A 40 -10.58 19.08 4.68
CA PRO A 40 -11.23 18.20 5.66
C PRO A 40 -11.15 16.70 5.29
N TRP A 41 -10.98 16.40 4.00
CA TRP A 41 -10.88 15.06 3.43
C TRP A 41 -9.42 14.57 3.28
N GLY A 42 -8.43 15.39 3.64
CA GLY A 42 -7.01 15.09 3.56
C GLY A 42 -6.62 13.77 4.24
N PRO A 43 -7.13 13.46 5.45
CA PRO A 43 -6.87 12.17 6.09
C PRO A 43 -7.37 10.99 5.26
N ALA A 44 -8.59 11.04 4.74
CA ALA A 44 -9.16 9.97 3.93
C ALA A 44 -8.35 9.74 2.63
N LEU A 45 -7.89 10.82 2.00
CA LEU A 45 -7.03 10.77 0.82
C LEU A 45 -5.66 10.15 1.12
N ASN A 46 -5.01 10.57 2.22
CA ASN A 46 -3.73 10.00 2.65
C ASN A 46 -3.85 8.51 3.00
N PHE A 47 -4.93 8.11 3.67
CA PHE A 47 -5.21 6.69 3.93
C PHE A 47 -5.44 5.91 2.63
N GLY A 48 -6.11 6.47 1.64
CA GLY A 48 -6.29 5.85 0.32
C GLY A 48 -4.96 5.64 -0.42
N ILE A 49 -4.07 6.64 -0.39
CA ILE A 49 -2.73 6.53 -0.99
C ILE A 49 -1.90 5.47 -0.26
N ALA A 50 -1.90 5.48 1.07
CA ALA A 50 -1.19 4.50 1.90
C ALA A 50 -1.71 3.07 1.65
N ALA A 51 -3.02 2.87 1.57
CA ALA A 51 -3.63 1.58 1.26
C ALA A 51 -3.23 1.10 -0.14
N THR A 52 -3.17 2.01 -1.13
CA THR A 52 -2.72 1.69 -2.49
C THR A 52 -1.25 1.25 -2.51
N GLN A 53 -0.37 1.94 -1.79
CA GLN A 53 1.03 1.53 -1.63
C GLN A 53 1.15 0.14 -1.00
N ALA A 54 0.44 -0.09 0.11
CA ALA A 54 0.45 -1.38 0.79
C ALA A 54 -0.06 -2.51 -0.13
N GLY A 55 -1.14 -2.27 -0.89
CA GLY A 55 -1.69 -3.22 -1.85
C GLY A 55 -0.69 -3.56 -2.97
N LEU A 56 -0.02 -2.56 -3.54
CA LEU A 56 1.01 -2.78 -4.55
C LEU A 56 2.18 -3.60 -4.01
N VAL A 57 2.65 -3.30 -2.80
CA VAL A 57 3.70 -4.09 -2.15
C VAL A 57 3.25 -5.53 -1.91
N ALA A 58 2.02 -5.74 -1.43
CA ALA A 58 1.48 -7.07 -1.18
C ALA A 58 1.36 -7.90 -2.47
N VAL A 59 0.88 -7.30 -3.57
CA VAL A 59 0.71 -8.03 -4.84
C VAL A 59 2.05 -8.26 -5.53
N LEU A 60 2.90 -7.23 -5.65
CA LEU A 60 4.12 -7.29 -6.47
C LEU A 60 5.32 -7.88 -5.73
N PHE A 61 5.54 -7.50 -4.47
CA PHE A 61 6.73 -7.93 -3.72
C PHE A 61 6.48 -9.15 -2.85
N MET A 62 5.32 -9.22 -2.18
CA MET A 62 4.98 -10.41 -1.40
C MET A 62 4.48 -11.57 -2.27
N ARG A 63 4.29 -11.36 -3.58
CA ARG A 63 3.76 -12.35 -4.53
C ARG A 63 2.51 -13.06 -3.98
N LEU A 64 1.65 -12.29 -3.34
CA LEU A 64 0.44 -12.81 -2.71
C LEU A 64 -0.52 -13.42 -3.75
N ASP A 65 -0.34 -13.08 -5.03
CA ASP A 65 -1.02 -13.66 -6.19
C ASP A 65 -0.68 -15.16 -6.42
N ARG A 66 0.58 -15.54 -6.14
CA ARG A 66 1.11 -16.91 -6.27
C ARG A 66 1.27 -17.61 -4.93
N ALA A 67 0.97 -16.92 -3.82
CA ALA A 67 1.02 -17.50 -2.50
C ALA A 67 -0.12 -18.51 -2.29
N ASP A 68 0.12 -19.47 -1.41
CA ASP A 68 -0.86 -20.50 -1.08
C ASP A 68 -2.16 -19.92 -0.52
N ARG A 69 -3.27 -20.64 -0.68
CA ARG A 69 -4.61 -20.14 -0.29
C ARG A 69 -4.68 -19.78 1.20
N LEU A 70 -3.94 -20.49 2.05
CA LEU A 70 -3.81 -20.21 3.49
C LEU A 70 -3.17 -18.84 3.76
N VAL A 71 -2.15 -18.46 2.98
CA VAL A 71 -1.46 -17.16 3.13
C VAL A 71 -2.39 -16.02 2.71
N ARG A 72 -3.14 -16.21 1.62
CA ARG A 72 -4.17 -15.23 1.20
C ARG A 72 -5.27 -15.07 2.24
N LEU A 73 -5.71 -16.17 2.86
CA LEU A 73 -6.70 -16.13 3.95
C LEU A 73 -6.16 -15.41 5.18
N ALA A 74 -4.91 -15.69 5.59
CA ALA A 74 -4.28 -15.01 6.72
C ALA A 74 -4.15 -13.50 6.47
N ALA A 75 -3.73 -13.10 5.26
CA ALA A 75 -3.67 -11.69 4.86
C ALA A 75 -5.05 -11.02 4.89
N ALA A 76 -6.11 -11.71 4.42
CA ALA A 76 -7.48 -11.23 4.49
C ALA A 76 -7.97 -11.09 5.94
N CYS A 77 -7.68 -12.06 6.81
CA CYS A 77 -7.98 -11.97 8.24
C CYS A 77 -7.27 -10.79 8.90
N GLY A 78 -5.99 -10.55 8.57
CA GLY A 78 -5.24 -9.40 9.06
C GLY A 78 -5.87 -8.07 8.61
N LEU A 79 -6.23 -7.96 7.33
CA LEU A 79 -6.93 -6.78 6.79
C LEU A 79 -8.30 -6.57 7.44
N PHE A 80 -9.06 -7.64 7.63
CA PHE A 80 -10.35 -7.60 8.31
C PHE A 80 -10.21 -7.13 9.76
N TRP A 81 -9.22 -7.65 10.48
CA TRP A 81 -8.93 -7.23 11.85
C TRP A 81 -8.53 -5.76 11.92
N LEU A 82 -7.64 -5.30 11.02
CA LEU A 82 -7.26 -3.89 10.94
C LEU A 82 -8.48 -3.00 10.67
N ALA A 83 -9.39 -3.40 9.77
CA ALA A 83 -10.59 -2.63 9.48
C ALA A 83 -11.47 -2.45 10.74
N ILE A 84 -11.60 -3.48 11.57
CA ILE A 84 -12.30 -3.39 12.86
C ILE A 84 -11.61 -2.35 13.76
N LEU A 85 -10.29 -2.49 13.97
CA LEU A 85 -9.54 -1.58 14.83
C LEU A 85 -9.67 -0.12 14.36
N PHE A 86 -9.50 0.14 13.06
CA PHE A 86 -9.68 1.47 12.49
C PHE A 86 -11.09 2.01 12.71
N THR A 87 -12.12 1.18 12.51
CA THR A 87 -13.52 1.58 12.71
C THR A 87 -13.78 1.96 14.18
N LEU A 88 -13.27 1.16 15.11
CA LEU A 88 -13.40 1.43 16.55
C LEU A 88 -12.67 2.72 16.94
N THR A 89 -11.45 2.94 16.44
CA THR A 89 -10.72 4.19 16.68
C THR A 89 -11.43 5.40 16.11
N LEU A 90 -11.97 5.32 14.88
CA LEU A 90 -12.73 6.41 14.29
C LEU A 90 -14.00 6.71 15.08
N ALA A 91 -14.72 5.68 15.50
CA ALA A 91 -15.93 5.80 16.31
C ALA A 91 -15.63 6.49 17.65
N ASP A 92 -14.54 6.14 18.34
CA ASP A 92 -14.12 6.81 19.58
C ASP A 92 -13.81 8.29 19.32
N THR A 93 -13.02 8.57 18.29
CA THR A 93 -12.58 9.94 17.96
C THR A 93 -13.76 10.83 17.60
N LEU A 94 -14.68 10.33 16.76
CA LEU A 94 -15.88 11.07 16.36
C LEU A 94 -16.85 11.27 17.54
N SER A 95 -17.00 10.28 18.42
CA SER A 95 -17.85 10.41 19.61
C SER A 95 -17.30 11.47 20.57
N ARG A 96 -15.98 11.56 20.72
CA ARG A 96 -15.32 12.59 21.52
C ARG A 96 -15.53 13.99 20.95
N LEU A 97 -15.38 14.15 19.64
CA LEU A 97 -15.59 15.42 18.94
C LEU A 97 -17.05 15.88 18.96
N ALA A 98 -18.01 14.95 18.95
CA ALA A 98 -19.44 15.29 19.03
C ALA A 98 -19.88 15.74 20.43
N ASN A 99 -19.11 15.38 21.46
CA ASN A 99 -19.38 15.71 22.86
C ASN A 99 -18.54 16.89 23.38
N THR A 100 -17.89 17.64 22.50
CA THR A 100 -17.19 18.90 22.78
C THR A 100 -17.87 20.04 22.07
#